data_AF-A0A455ZCM7-F1
#
_entry.id   AF-A0A455ZCM7-F1
#
_cell.length_a   1.000
_cell.length_b   1.000
_cell.length_c   1.000
_cell.angle_alpha   90.00
_cell.angle_beta   90.00
_cell.angle_gamma   90.00
#
_symmetry.space_group_name_H-M   'P 1'
#
loop_
_entity.id
_entity.type
_entity.pdbx_description
1 polymer ?
#
loop_
_entity_poly.entity_id
_entity_poly.type
_entity_poly.pdbx_seq_one_letter_code
_entity_poly.pdbx_strand_id
1 'polypeptide(L)' 'MLVDLDHLLATPIFDPCRCSINFHPLHSWFAIAIYFILLFFKPTRVVAVGLLLHMATDGLDCFLSQNNCG' A
#
# COMPACT_ATOMS: atom_id res chain seq x y z
N MET A 1 5.21 3.67 -4.82
CA MET A 1 5.40 5.02 -5.42
C MET A 1 5.53 6.11 -4.33
N LEU A 2 6.73 6.52 -3.87
CA LEU A 2 7.04 7.39 -2.69
C LEU A 2 6.41 6.95 -1.34
N VAL A 3 5.17 6.48 -1.34
CA VAL A 3 4.49 5.83 -0.22
C VAL A 3 5.31 4.65 0.33
N ASP A 4 6.01 3.91 -0.53
CA ASP A 4 6.89 2.77 -0.18
C ASP A 4 8.11 3.15 0.67
N LEU A 5 8.37 4.45 0.90
CA LEU A 5 9.42 4.86 1.83
C LEU A 5 9.15 4.32 3.25
N ASP A 6 7.89 4.01 3.58
CA ASP A 6 7.54 3.36 4.83
C ASP A 6 8.05 1.91 4.96
N HIS A 7 8.45 1.27 3.85
CA HIS A 7 9.14 -0.03 3.87
C HIS A 7 10.50 0.02 4.56
N LEU A 8 11.16 1.20 4.56
CA LEU A 8 12.44 1.38 5.26
C LEU A 8 12.30 1.25 6.78
N LEU A 9 11.07 1.28 7.31
CA LEU A 9 10.78 1.07 8.72
C LEU A 9 10.67 -0.42 9.09
N ALA A 10 10.64 -1.32 8.11
CA ALA A 10 10.52 -2.76 8.32
C ALA A 10 11.86 -3.42 8.65
N THR A 11 11.82 -4.47 9.47
CA THR A 11 12.95 -5.40 9.66
C THR A 11 12.47 -6.84 9.42
N PRO A 12 13.00 -7.56 8.41
CA PRO A 12 13.94 -7.10 7.38
C PRO A 12 13.31 -6.08 6.41
N ILE A 13 14.15 -5.24 5.80
CA ILE A 13 13.68 -4.21 4.85
C ILE A 13 12.96 -4.86 3.66
N PHE A 14 13.54 -5.92 3.10
CA PHE A 14 12.97 -6.68 2.00
C PHE A 14 12.60 -8.10 2.48
N ASP A 15 11.34 -8.49 2.25
CA ASP A 15 10.83 -9.83 2.52
C ASP A 15 9.80 -10.19 1.43
N PRO A 16 10.07 -11.20 0.59
CA PRO A 16 9.15 -11.58 -0.50
C PRO A 16 7.87 -12.25 -0.02
N CYS A 17 7.81 -12.68 1.25
CA CYS A 17 6.66 -13.38 1.82
C CYS A 17 5.82 -12.49 2.75
N ARG A 18 6.18 -11.20 2.87
CA ARG A 18 5.43 -10.24 3.68
C ARG A 18 4.35 -9.56 2.87
N CYS A 19 3.13 -9.58 3.40
CA CYS A 19 2.08 -8.69 2.90
C CYS A 19 2.29 -7.25 3.40
N SER A 20 2.42 -6.29 2.47
CA SER A 20 2.60 -4.87 2.82
C SER A 20 1.35 -4.21 3.39
N ILE A 21 0.16 -4.68 2.99
CA ILE A 21 -1.12 -4.13 3.46
C ILE A 21 -1.26 -4.36 4.97
N ASN A 22 -1.57 -3.29 5.70
CA ASN A 22 -1.70 -3.26 7.15
C ASN A 22 -0.42 -3.60 7.94
N PHE A 23 0.72 -3.80 7.28
CA PHE A 23 2.01 -3.96 7.93
C PHE A 23 2.74 -2.61 8.05
N HIS A 24 2.78 -1.82 6.97
CA HIS A 24 3.44 -0.52 6.99
C HIS A 24 2.46 0.63 7.28
N PRO A 25 2.91 1.71 7.95
CA PRO A 25 2.04 2.83 8.34
C PRO A 25 1.22 3.46 7.20
N LEU A 26 1.82 3.68 6.03
CA LEU A 26 1.14 4.29 4.88
C LEU A 26 0.33 3.28 4.05
N HIS A 27 0.54 1.99 4.31
CA HIS A 27 -0.24 0.88 3.75
C HIS A 27 -1.31 0.37 4.74
N SER A 28 -1.57 1.12 5.82
CA SER A 28 -2.60 0.79 6.80
C SER A 28 -4.01 1.04 6.26
N TRP A 29 -5.01 0.32 6.79
CA TRP A 29 -6.41 0.56 6.44
C TRP A 29 -6.86 2.00 6.68
N PHE A 30 -6.29 2.65 7.69
CA PHE A 30 -6.53 4.07 7.99
C PHE A 30 -5.98 4.98 6.88
N ALA A 31 -4.75 4.76 6.42
CA ALA A 31 -4.16 5.50 5.30
C ALA A 31 -4.95 5.30 3.99
N ILE A 32 -5.36 4.06 3.71
CA ILE A 32 -6.17 3.72 2.54
C ILE A 32 -7.51 4.46 2.56
N ALA A 33 -8.19 4.52 3.71
CA ALA A 33 -9.43 5.28 3.87
C ALA A 33 -9.23 6.78 3.59
N ILE A 34 -8.10 7.35 4.02
CA ILE A 34 -7.72 8.74 3.70
C ILE A 34 -7.55 8.90 2.17
N TYR A 35 -6.92 7.95 1.49
CA TYR A 35 -6.74 8.02 0.03
C TYR A 35 -8.07 7.99 -0.73
N PHE A 36 -9.06 7.22 -0.25
CA PHE A 36 -10.42 7.30 -0.77
C PHE A 36 -11.06 8.67 -0.54
N ILE A 37 -10.86 9.27 0.63
CA ILE A 37 -11.35 10.63 0.93
C ILE A 37 -10.69 11.67 -0.01
N LEU A 38 -9.42 11.49 -0.37
CA LEU A 38 -8.72 12.39 -1.28
C LEU A 38 -9.30 12.41 -2.71
N LEU A 39 -10.13 11.43 -3.10
CA LEU A 39 -10.82 11.46 -4.40
C LEU A 39 -11.87 12.58 -4.50
N PHE A 40 -12.41 13.03 -3.37
CA PHE A 40 -13.44 14.08 -3.37
C PHE A 40 -12.87 15.46 -3.67
N PHE A 41 -11.58 15.69 -3.42
CA PHE A 41 -10.93 16.98 -3.66
C PHE A 41 -10.27 17.01 -5.05
N LYS A 42 -10.73 17.91 -5.93
CA LYS A 42 -10.25 18.05 -7.31
C LYS A 42 -8.71 18.07 -7.46
N PRO A 43 -7.92 18.83 -6.65
CA PRO A 43 -6.47 18.88 -6.85
C PRO A 43 -5.75 17.58 -6.47
N THR A 44 -6.31 16.76 -5.59
CA THR A 44 -5.66 15.54 -5.08
C THR A 44 -6.08 14.28 -5.85
N ARG A 45 -7.07 14.35 -6.75
CA ARG A 45 -7.62 13.18 -7.45
C ARG A 45 -6.58 12.32 -8.15
N VAL A 46 -5.65 12.94 -8.90
CA VAL A 46 -4.63 12.18 -9.64
C VAL A 46 -3.71 11.43 -8.66
N VAL A 47 -3.30 12.09 -7.58
CA VAL A 47 -2.49 11.48 -6.52
C VAL A 47 -3.27 10.38 -5.80
N ALA A 48 -4.53 10.61 -5.46
CA ALA A 48 -5.40 9.64 -4.80
C ALA A 48 -5.61 8.39 -5.66
N VAL A 49 -5.86 8.56 -6.97
CA VAL A 49 -5.96 7.42 -7.90
C VAL A 49 -4.63 6.66 -7.97
N GLY A 50 -3.50 7.35 -8.05
CA GLY A 50 -2.18 6.71 -8.03
C GLY A 50 -1.94 5.91 -6.75
N LEU A 51 -2.25 6.48 -5.58
CA LEU A 51 -2.13 5.82 -4.29
C LEU A 51 -3.07 4.61 -4.18
N LEU A 52 -4.33 4.73 -4.60
CA LEU A 52 -5.29 3.63 -4.54
C LEU A 52 -4.94 2.50 -5.52
N LEU A 53 -4.44 2.82 -6.72
CA LEU A 53 -3.94 1.82 -7.65
C LEU A 53 -2.70 1.11 -7.10
N HIS A 54 -1.80 1.84 -6.44
CA HIS A 54 -0.65 1.26 -5.73
C HIS A 54 -1.11 0.29 -4.62
N MET A 55 -2.09 0.68 -3.80
CA MET A 55 -2.64 -0.22 -2.75
C MET A 55 -3.33 -1.45 -3.36
N ALA A 56 -3.96 -1.30 -4.53
CA ALA A 56 -4.56 -2.43 -5.24
C ALA A 56 -3.49 -3.41 -5.76
N THR A 57 -2.37 -2.92 -6.29
CA THR A 57 -1.26 -3.77 -6.72
C THR A 57 -0.57 -4.46 -5.55
N ASP A 58 -0.40 -3.77 -4.42
CA ASP A 58 0.14 -4.39 -3.20
C ASP A 58 -0.81 -5.44 -2.60
N GLY A 59 -2.13 -5.20 -2.68
CA GLY A 59 -3.13 -6.19 -2.30
C GLY A 59 -3.10 -7.44 -3.20
N LEU A 60 -2.88 -7.26 -4.50
CA LEU A 60 -2.70 -8.38 -5.44
C LEU A 60 -1.40 -9.14 -5.15
N ASP A 61 -0.30 -8.42 -4.87
CA ASP A 61 0.97 -9.03 -4.48
C ASP A 61 0.82 -9.84 -3.17
N CYS A 62 0.14 -9.30 -2.16
CA CYS A 62 -0.19 -10.03 -0.94
C CYS A 62 -0.93 -11.34 -1.25
N PHE A 63 -1.96 -11.28 -2.10
CA PHE A 63 -2.73 -12.45 -2.48
C PHE A 63 -1.87 -13.49 -3.19
N LEU A 64 -1.04 -13.08 -4.16
CA LEU A 64 -0.19 -13.99 -4.93
C LEU A 64 0.96 -14.55 -4.10
N SER A 65 1.65 -13.71 -3.32
CA SER A 65 2.79 -14.10 -2.48
C SER A 65 2.37 -15.01 -1.33
N GLN A 66 1.21 -14.78 -0.70
CA GLN A 66 0.68 -15.71 0.32
C GLN A 66 0.40 -17.11 -0.24
N ASN A 67 0.00 -17.23 -1.52
CA ASN A 67 -0.17 -18.53 -2.16
C ASN A 67 1.16 -19.25 -2.43
N ASN A 68 2.28 -18.51 -2.50
CA ASN A 68 3.61 -19.04 -2.83
C ASN A 68 4.51 -19.25 -1.59
N CYS A 69 4.16 -18.65 -0.45
CA CYS A 69 4.98 -18.58 0.76
C CYS A 69 4.42 -19.39 1.95
N GLY A 70 3.72 -20.49 1.66
CA GLY A 70 2.95 -21.30 2.63
C GLY A 70 3.60 -21.60 3.97
#